data_AF-A0A9D3SMR1-F1
#
_entry.id   AF-A0A9D3SMR1-F1
#
_cell.length_a   1.000
_cell.length_b   1.000
_cell.length_c   1.000
_cell.angle_alpha   90.00
_cell.angle_beta   90.00
_cell.angle_gamma   90.00
#
_symmetry.space_group_name_H-M   'P 1'
#
loop_
_entity.id
_entity.type
_entity.pdbx_description
1 polymer ?
#
loop_
_entity_poly.entity_id
_entity_poly.type
_entity_poly.pdbx_seq_one_letter_code
_entity_poly.pdbx_strand_id
1 'polypeptide(L)' 'NLCPLPENIITPWEVFESLYTPGEMLGEGGFGTVRAGIRNADGKQVALKYVEKKPEDKFITI' A
#
# COMPACT_ATOMS: atom_id res chain seq x y z
N ASN A 1 15.97 24.52 -18.60
CA ASN A 1 14.81 24.87 -17.76
C ASN A 1 14.08 23.59 -17.40
N LEU A 2 14.52 22.92 -16.34
CA LEU A 2 13.78 21.79 -15.79
C LEU A 2 12.54 22.37 -15.12
N CYS A 3 11.34 21.96 -15.57
CA CYS A 3 10.12 22.25 -14.84
C CYS A 3 10.29 21.70 -13.41
N PRO A 4 10.18 22.51 -12.35
CA PRO A 4 10.21 21.97 -10.99
C PRO A 4 9.03 21.00 -10.86
N LEU A 5 9.32 19.77 -10.45
CA LEU A 5 8.29 18.80 -10.08
C LEU A 5 7.47 19.43 -8.95
N PRO A 6 6.12 19.39 -8.99
CA PRO A 6 5.32 19.99 -7.93
C PRO A 6 5.68 19.35 -6.59
N GLU A 7 6.11 20.17 -5.63
CA GLU A 7 6.73 19.79 -4.36
C GLU A 7 5.86 18.94 -3.40
N ASN A 8 4.67 18.45 -3.80
CA ASN A 8 3.80 17.68 -2.91
C ASN A 8 2.83 16.73 -3.65
N ILE A 9 3.34 15.77 -4.43
CA ILE A 9 2.48 14.64 -4.86
C ILE A 9 2.56 13.57 -3.77
N ILE A 10 1.57 13.56 -2.87
CA ILE A 10 1.38 12.44 -1.94
C ILE A 10 0.97 11.22 -2.78
N THR A 11 1.79 10.19 -2.76
CA THR A 11 1.54 8.92 -3.44
C THR A 11 0.54 8.08 -2.65
N PRO A 12 -0.22 7.17 -3.31
CA PRO A 12 -1.07 6.21 -2.61
C PRO A 12 -0.31 5.36 -1.57
N TRP A 13 0.99 5.13 -1.82
CA TRP A 13 1.86 4.42 -0.89
C TRP A 13 2.14 5.23 0.39
N GLU A 14 2.43 6.52 0.27
CA GLU A 14 2.62 7.41 1.43
C GLU A 14 1.33 7.53 2.26
N VAL A 15 0.15 7.58 1.62
CA VAL A 15 -1.13 7.51 2.34
C VAL A 15 -1.25 6.18 3.10
N PHE A 16 -0.92 5.07 2.45
CA PHE A 16 -0.99 3.74 3.07
C PHE A 16 -0.06 3.62 4.29
N GLU A 17 1.20 4.05 4.19
CA GLU A 17 2.18 4.02 5.28
C GLU A 17 1.77 4.95 6.45
N SER A 18 1.06 6.05 6.17
CA SER A 18 0.51 6.90 7.23
C SER A 18 -0.55 6.18 8.08
N LEU A 19 -1.26 5.20 7.51
CA LEU A 19 -2.36 4.48 8.16
C LEU A 19 -1.94 3.13 8.76
N TYR A 20 -0.94 2.47 8.17
CA TYR A 20 -0.51 1.14 8.55
C TYR A 20 1.01 1.02 8.60
N THR A 21 1.51 0.28 9.58
CA THR A 21 2.90 -0.14 9.66
C THR A 21 3.04 -1.60 9.22
N PRO A 22 3.69 -1.90 8.08
CA PRO A 22 3.91 -3.28 7.64
C PRO A 22 4.92 -4.04 8.51
N GLY A 23 4.68 -5.33 8.69
CA GLY A 23 5.56 -6.26 9.40
C GLY A 23 6.09 -7.39 8.51
N GLU A 24 6.42 -8.52 9.12
CA GLU A 24 6.96 -9.70 8.43
C GLU A 24 5.95 -10.33 7.45
N MET A 25 6.45 -11.10 6.49
CA MET A 25 5.60 -11.84 5.56
C MET A 25 4.97 -13.06 6.27
N LEU A 26 3.65 -13.20 6.16
CA LEU A 26 2.90 -14.31 6.73
C LEU A 26 2.62 -15.41 5.70
N GLY A 27 2.55 -15.07 4.41
CA GLY A 27 2.36 -16.04 3.35
C GLY A 27 2.36 -15.44 1.95
N GLU A 28 2.51 -16.30 0.96
CA GLU A 28 2.57 -15.96 -0.46
C GLU A 28 1.82 -17.03 -1.27
N GLY A 29 1.17 -16.61 -2.35
CA GLY A 29 0.58 -17.51 -3.34
C GLY A 29 0.42 -16.82 -4.69
N GLY A 30 -0.16 -17.50 -5.67
CA GLY A 30 -0.28 -16.99 -7.05
C GLY A 30 -1.10 -15.70 -7.22
N PHE A 31 -1.71 -15.19 -6.15
CA PHE A 31 -2.51 -13.96 -6.14
C PHE A 31 -1.93 -12.87 -5.23
N GLY A 32 -0.65 -12.98 -4.89
CA GLY A 32 0.10 -11.98 -4.12
C GLY A 32 0.55 -12.45 -2.73
N THR A 33 0.95 -11.49 -1.92
CA THR A 33 1.56 -11.73 -0.60
C THR A 33 0.70 -11.17 0.53
N VAL A 34 0.83 -11.78 1.70
CA VAL A 34 0.20 -11.33 2.95
C VAL A 34 1.30 -11.04 3.96
N ARG A 35 1.28 -9.86 4.56
CA ARG A 35 2.20 -9.44 5.62
C ARG A 35 1.44 -9.17 6.90
N ALA A 36 2.10 -9.32 8.03
CA ALA A 36 1.64 -8.77 9.29
C ALA A 36 1.60 -7.24 9.16
N GLY A 37 0.80 -6.58 9.99
CA GLY A 37 0.80 -5.14 10.08
C GLY A 37 0.13 -4.63 11.34
N ILE A 38 0.37 -3.36 11.63
CA ILE A 38 -0.30 -2.61 12.70
C ILE A 38 -1.12 -1.50 12.06
N ARG A 39 -2.40 -1.39 12.41
CA ARG A 39 -3.18 -0.19 12.08
C ARG A 39 -2.84 0.92 13.06
N ASN A 40 -2.24 1.99 12.58
CA ASN A 40 -1.65 3.03 13.42
C ASN A 40 -2.69 3.71 14.33
N ALA A 41 -3.94 3.82 13.86
CA ALA A 41 -5.01 4.50 14.58
C ALA A 41 -5.40 3.85 15.93
N ASP A 42 -5.31 2.53 16.04
CA ASP A 42 -5.74 1.80 17.26
C ASP A 42 -4.78 0.69 17.71
N GLY A 43 -3.61 0.58 17.08
CA GLY A 43 -2.58 -0.39 17.44
C GLY A 43 -2.94 -1.85 17.16
N LYS A 44 -4.08 -2.14 16.49
CA LYS A 44 -4.50 -3.52 16.24
C LYS A 44 -3.62 -4.18 15.19
N GLN A 45 -3.32 -5.45 15.43
CA GLN A 45 -2.70 -6.34 14.45
C GLN A 45 -3.69 -6.60 13.30
N VAL A 46 -3.17 -6.52 12.08
CA VAL A 46 -3.91 -6.72 10.84
C VAL A 46 -3.09 -7.58 9.87
N ALA A 47 -3.78 -8.20 8.91
CA ALA A 47 -3.14 -8.79 7.75
C ALA A 47 -3.22 -7.80 6.57
N LEU A 48 -2.07 -7.46 6.00
CA LEU A 48 -1.94 -6.58 4.84
C LEU A 48 -1.75 -7.45 3.60
N LYS A 49 -2.71 -7.41 2.67
CA LYS A 49 -2.61 -8.17 1.40
C LYS A 49 -2.15 -7.27 0.27
N TYR A 50 -1.04 -7.65 -0.35
CA TYR A 50 -0.45 -6.97 -1.49
C TYR A 50 -0.80 -7.74 -2.76
N VAL A 51 -1.36 -7.03 -3.74
CA VAL A 51 -1.73 -7.58 -5.04
C VAL A 51 -1.03 -6.73 -6.10
N GLU A 52 -0.20 -7.37 -6.92
CA GLU A 52 0.45 -6.70 -8.04
C GLU A 52 -0.59 -6.20 -9.03
N LYS A 53 -0.43 -4.95 -9.47
CA LYS A 53 -1.28 -4.34 -10.47
C LYS A 53 -0.63 -4.44 -11.84
N LYS A 54 -1.41 -4.88 -12.82
CA LYS A 54 -1.00 -4.85 -14.23
C LYS A 54 -1.61 -3.64 -14.94
N PRO A 55 -0.98 -3.14 -16.02
CA PRO A 55 -1.51 -2.00 -16.78
C PRO A 55 -2.96 -2.21 -17.28
N GLU A 56 -3.40 -3.45 -17.42
CA GLU A 56 -4.75 -3.81 -17.89
C GLU A 56 -5.81 -3.81 -16.79
N ASP A 57 -5.41 -3.70 -15.52
CA ASP A 57 -6.33 -3.74 -14.39
C ASP A 57 -7.22 -2.49 -14.36
N LYS A 58 -8.54 -2.71 -14.41
CA LYS A 58 -9.53 -1.64 -14.31
C LYS A 58 -9.71 -1.24 -12.84
N PHE A 59 -9.60 0.06 -12.57
CA PHE A 59 -9.94 0.64 -11.29
C PHE A 59 -11.41 1.03 -11.28
N ILE A 60 -12.13 0.61 -10.24
CA ILE A 60 -13.41 1.21 -9.90
C ILE A 60 -13.14 2.36 -8.94
N THR A 61 -13.62 3.55 -9.29
CA THR A 61 -13.66 4.69 -8.38
C THR A 61 -15.00 4.64 -7.67
N ILE A 62 -14.97 4.52 -6.35
CA ILE A 62 -16.16 4.51 -5.47
C ILE A 62 -16.46 5.91 -4.94
#